data_AF-V4PAF3-F1
#
_entry.id   AF-V4PAF3-F1
#
_cell.length_a   1.000
_cell.length_b   1.000
_cell.length_c   1.000
_cell.angle_alpha   90.00
_cell.angle_beta   90.00
_cell.angle_gamma   90.00
#
_symmetry.space_group_name_H-M   'P 1'
#
loop_
_entity.id
_entity.type
_entity.pdbx_description
1 polymer ?
#
loop_
_entity_poly.entity_id
_entity_poly.type
_entity_poly.pdbx_seq_one_letter_code
_entity_poly.pdbx_strand_id
1 'polypeptide(L)'
;MRTNELEIFPRPRRTATKIILPFDPTDLKLGGASVFVGQRGFDSFCKSQLASNSDVAVNPDVQILGLLDSIPALDPFLVRELLARNGFKPAHCYLKISPADIQRMIGFANAEIERLVKRAFGSTINGASLKLATKILSNELDQELMPLKHTLRLSDAEFSEGIFSWRGFLYFKWRFFELQEEMRTVISGLSTYQPAGKPDDAVKAYLEEARPRLGRSIGQTMIHVGRSLAVYDQAYAGLVDRADPSRFRTFLLDGPKLFYALGESIAILGHIASFWQYRMGQTDLKSRLHVEDYADILMDFEDSLSSLDGDT
;
A
#
# COMPACT_ATOMS: atom_id res chain seq x y z
N MET A 1 -14.82 5.63 -4.30
CA MET A 1 -15.22 7.01 -4.70
C MET A 1 -16.73 7.16 -4.58
N ARG A 2 -17.24 8.37 -4.33
CA ARG A 2 -18.69 8.59 -4.23
C ARG A 2 -19.35 8.51 -5.61
N THR A 3 -20.65 8.20 -5.67
CA THR A 3 -21.38 7.98 -6.93
C THR A 3 -21.27 9.18 -7.89
N ASN A 4 -21.40 10.40 -7.37
CA ASN A 4 -21.26 11.63 -8.15
C ASN A 4 -19.82 11.87 -8.66
N GLU A 5 -18.81 11.32 -7.99
CA GLU A 5 -17.41 11.39 -8.41
C GLU A 5 -17.08 10.35 -9.49
N LEU A 6 -17.92 9.34 -9.74
CA LEU A 6 -17.69 8.37 -10.82
C LEU A 6 -17.98 8.96 -12.20
N GLU A 7 -18.97 9.85 -12.31
CA GLU A 7 -19.48 10.38 -13.57
C GLU A 7 -18.51 11.33 -14.28
N ILE A 8 -17.56 11.90 -13.54
CA ILE A 8 -16.56 12.86 -14.06
C ILE A 8 -15.42 12.17 -14.82
N PHE A 9 -15.31 10.84 -14.74
CA PHE A 9 -14.27 10.09 -15.43
C PHE A 9 -14.73 9.60 -16.80
N PRO A 10 -13.81 9.49 -17.78
CA PRO A 10 -14.12 8.93 -19.09
C PRO A 10 -14.37 7.42 -19.04
N ARG A 11 -13.85 6.72 -18.03
CA ARG A 11 -14.06 5.28 -17.79
C ARG A 11 -14.36 5.05 -16.32
N PRO A 12 -15.17 4.04 -15.96
CA PRO A 12 -15.38 3.66 -14.57
C PRO A 12 -14.05 3.39 -13.87
N ARG A 13 -13.87 3.96 -12.68
CA ARG A 13 -12.70 3.77 -11.81
C ARG A 13 -13.15 3.49 -10.39
N ARG A 14 -12.46 2.59 -9.70
CA ARG A 14 -12.70 2.30 -8.27
C ARG A 14 -11.94 3.26 -7.36
N THR A 15 -10.70 3.55 -7.74
CA THR A 15 -9.75 4.43 -7.04
C THR A 15 -9.22 5.50 -8.00
N ALA A 16 -8.88 6.67 -7.45
CA ALA A 16 -8.25 7.77 -8.17
C ALA A 16 -7.51 8.68 -7.20
N THR A 17 -6.42 9.29 -7.67
CA THR A 17 -5.68 10.30 -6.91
C THR A 17 -6.37 11.65 -7.01
N LYS A 18 -6.82 12.19 -5.87
CA LYS A 18 -7.36 13.55 -5.78
C LYS A 18 -6.26 14.53 -5.39
N ILE A 19 -6.07 15.55 -6.20
CA ILE A 19 -5.16 16.66 -5.93
C ILE A 19 -5.97 17.79 -5.34
N ILE A 20 -5.49 18.37 -4.25
CA ILE A 20 -6.06 19.55 -3.62
C ILE A 20 -4.99 20.64 -3.63
N LEU A 21 -5.28 21.74 -4.32
CA LEU A 21 -4.45 22.93 -4.35
C LEU A 21 -5.08 23.97 -3.43
N PRO A 22 -4.50 24.25 -2.26
CA PRO A 22 -5.07 25.25 -1.36
C PRO A 22 -5.02 26.63 -2.03
N PHE A 23 -6.04 27.45 -1.81
CA PHE A 23 -6.03 28.83 -2.29
C PHE A 23 -4.94 29.65 -1.60
N ASP A 24 -4.66 29.33 -0.33
CA ASP A 24 -3.55 29.87 0.44
C ASP A 24 -2.80 28.72 1.13
N PRO A 25 -1.49 28.53 0.86
CA PRO A 25 -0.70 27.48 1.49
C PRO A 25 -0.50 27.69 3.01
N THR A 26 -0.77 28.89 3.52
CA THR A 26 -0.64 29.25 4.94
C THR A 26 -1.98 29.26 5.69
N ASP A 27 -3.11 29.31 4.98
CA ASP A 27 -4.45 29.20 5.56
C ASP A 27 -5.34 28.19 4.80
N LEU A 28 -5.29 26.94 5.25
CA LEU A 28 -6.09 25.84 4.68
C LEU A 28 -7.60 26.00 4.89
N LYS A 29 -8.06 26.90 5.78
CA LYS A 29 -9.50 27.12 6.03
C LYS A 29 -10.20 27.80 4.86
N LEU A 30 -9.45 28.51 4.02
CA LEU A 30 -9.97 29.14 2.81
C LEU A 30 -10.39 28.08 1.77
N GLY A 31 -9.99 26.83 1.96
CA GLY A 31 -10.25 25.74 1.04
C GLY A 31 -9.27 25.72 -0.12
N GLY A 32 -9.69 25.11 -1.22
CA GLY A 32 -8.82 24.95 -2.38
C GLY A 32 -9.56 24.44 -3.60
N ALA A 33 -8.88 24.56 -4.74
CA ALA A 33 -9.29 23.88 -5.96
C ALA A 33 -8.93 22.39 -5.84
N SER A 34 -9.75 21.51 -6.43
CA SER A 34 -9.41 20.10 -6.50
C SER A 34 -9.70 19.50 -7.86
N VAL A 35 -8.91 18.49 -8.21
CA VAL A 35 -9.05 17.74 -9.45
C VAL A 35 -8.67 16.29 -9.16
N PHE A 36 -9.35 15.34 -9.78
CA PHE A 36 -8.85 13.96 -9.82
C PHE A 36 -7.94 13.76 -11.03
N VAL A 37 -6.86 12.99 -10.85
CA VAL A 37 -5.99 12.60 -11.95
C VAL A 37 -6.80 11.76 -12.95
N GLY A 38 -6.77 12.17 -14.23
CA GLY A 38 -7.49 11.49 -15.31
C GLY A 38 -9.00 11.76 -15.39
N GLN A 39 -9.56 12.69 -14.59
CA GLN A 39 -10.94 13.15 -14.80
C GLN A 39 -11.09 13.95 -16.10
N ARG A 40 -12.32 14.11 -16.59
CA ARG A 40 -12.60 15.05 -17.70
C ARG A 40 -12.17 16.47 -17.31
N GLY A 41 -11.37 17.10 -18.16
CA GLY A 41 -10.82 18.44 -17.91
C GLY A 41 -9.54 18.48 -17.08
N PHE A 42 -8.97 17.33 -16.69
CA PHE A 42 -7.69 17.26 -15.96
C PHE A 42 -6.57 18.04 -16.66
N ASP A 43 -6.34 17.81 -17.96
CA ASP A 43 -5.29 18.52 -18.71
C ASP A 43 -5.51 20.03 -18.74
N SER A 44 -6.77 20.48 -18.82
CA SER A 44 -7.11 21.91 -18.79
C SER A 44 -6.80 22.52 -17.42
N PHE A 45 -7.11 21.79 -16.34
CA PHE A 45 -6.73 22.16 -14.98
C PHE A 45 -5.21 22.28 -14.86
N CYS A 46 -4.46 21.26 -15.29
CA CYS A 46 -2.99 21.26 -15.25
C CYS A 46 -2.39 22.41 -16.05
N LYS A 47 -2.90 22.73 -17.24
CA LYS A 47 -2.47 23.91 -18.01
C LYS A 47 -2.65 25.21 -17.22
N SER A 48 -3.78 25.36 -16.55
CA SER A 48 -4.09 26.58 -15.82
C SER A 48 -3.31 26.74 -14.51
N GLN A 49 -3.03 25.63 -13.81
CA GLN A 49 -2.50 25.66 -12.44
C GLN A 49 -1.01 25.27 -12.33
N LEU A 50 -0.51 24.40 -13.22
CA LEU A 50 0.81 23.75 -13.09
C LEU A 50 1.75 24.00 -14.27
N ALA A 51 1.20 24.12 -15.47
CA ALA A 51 1.94 24.08 -16.73
C ALA A 51 1.78 25.39 -17.52
N SER A 52 1.90 26.54 -16.86
CA SER A 52 1.47 27.87 -17.32
C SER A 52 2.03 28.37 -18.67
N ASN A 53 2.85 27.60 -19.40
CA ASN A 53 3.20 27.76 -20.82
C ASN A 53 3.85 26.49 -21.45
N SER A 54 3.81 25.33 -20.77
CA SER A 54 4.44 24.09 -21.25
C SER A 54 3.39 23.09 -21.73
N ASP A 55 3.76 22.22 -22.68
CA ASP A 55 2.92 21.08 -23.00
C ASP A 55 2.74 20.19 -21.76
N VAL A 56 1.50 19.82 -21.48
CA VAL A 56 1.09 19.02 -20.31
C VAL A 56 1.79 17.67 -20.32
N ALA A 57 1.95 17.07 -21.51
CA ALA A 57 2.55 15.75 -21.66
C ALA A 57 4.03 15.70 -21.22
N VAL A 58 4.75 16.81 -21.36
CA VAL A 58 6.18 16.90 -21.00
C VAL A 58 6.42 17.54 -19.63
N ASN A 59 5.36 18.00 -18.95
CA ASN A 59 5.48 18.63 -17.65
C ASN A 59 5.83 17.57 -16.58
N PRO A 60 6.96 17.70 -15.86
CA PRO A 60 7.38 16.72 -14.85
C PRO A 60 6.37 16.48 -13.74
N ASP A 61 5.67 17.53 -13.27
CA ASP A 61 4.68 17.40 -12.20
C ASP A 61 3.48 16.59 -12.67
N VAL A 62 3.02 16.82 -13.90
CA VAL A 62 1.93 16.04 -14.50
C VAL A 62 2.32 14.56 -14.67
N GLN A 63 3.57 14.29 -15.08
CA GLN A 63 4.08 12.92 -15.17
C GLN A 63 4.09 12.24 -13.79
N ILE A 64 4.58 12.94 -12.76
CA ILE A 64 4.58 12.43 -11.38
C ILE A 64 3.15 12.15 -10.93
N LEU A 65 2.19 13.04 -11.18
CA LEU A 65 0.78 12.83 -10.81
C LEU A 65 0.18 11.59 -11.50
N GLY A 66 0.52 11.36 -12.77
CA GLY A 66 0.12 10.14 -13.48
C GLY A 66 0.72 8.87 -12.89
N LEU A 67 1.98 8.94 -12.45
CA LEU A 67 2.63 7.82 -11.75
C LEU A 67 1.97 7.55 -10.40
N LEU A 68 1.70 8.59 -9.59
CA LEU A 68 1.03 8.44 -8.30
C LEU A 68 -0.38 7.86 -8.44
N ASP A 69 -1.10 8.18 -9.52
CA ASP A 69 -2.42 7.62 -9.81
C ASP A 69 -2.37 6.15 -10.27
N SER A 70 -1.20 5.66 -10.68
CA SER A 70 -1.04 4.28 -11.17
C SER A 70 -0.83 3.24 -10.07
N ILE A 71 -0.53 3.67 -8.83
CA ILE A 71 -0.30 2.79 -7.69
C ILE A 71 -1.58 2.59 -6.87
N PRO A 72 -1.75 1.42 -6.25
CA PRO A 72 -2.97 1.10 -5.50
C PRO A 72 -3.10 1.95 -4.24
N ALA A 73 -1.98 2.49 -3.75
CA ALA A 73 -1.92 3.36 -2.60
C ALA A 73 -0.70 4.27 -2.66
N LEU A 74 -0.78 5.43 -2.01
CA LEU A 74 0.34 6.35 -1.82
C LEU A 74 1.26 5.90 -0.67
N ASP A 75 1.45 4.59 -0.54
CA ASP A 75 2.38 4.03 0.41
C ASP A 75 3.80 4.54 0.12
N PRO A 76 4.54 5.01 1.13
CA PRO A 76 5.85 5.60 0.90
C PRO A 76 6.87 4.74 0.17
N PHE A 77 6.85 3.42 0.38
CA PHE A 77 7.75 2.51 -0.35
C PHE A 77 7.34 2.47 -1.83
N LEU A 78 6.05 2.29 -2.11
CA LEU A 78 5.52 2.28 -3.48
C LEU A 78 5.85 3.57 -4.23
N VAL A 79 5.58 4.72 -3.60
CA VAL A 79 5.85 6.03 -4.18
C VAL A 79 7.33 6.18 -4.48
N ARG A 80 8.21 5.87 -3.51
CA ARG A 80 9.65 6.00 -3.69
C ARG A 80 10.16 5.15 -4.84
N GLU A 81 9.78 3.87 -4.87
CA GLU A 81 10.28 2.94 -5.87
C GLU A 81 9.73 3.25 -7.26
N LEU A 82 8.44 3.59 -7.38
CA LEU A 82 7.85 3.96 -8.67
C LEU A 82 8.50 5.22 -9.25
N LEU A 83 8.66 6.25 -8.42
CA LEU A 83 9.29 7.50 -8.85
C LEU A 83 10.76 7.27 -9.23
N ALA A 84 11.52 6.53 -8.41
CA ALA A 84 12.92 6.22 -8.69
C ALA A 84 13.12 5.50 -10.03
N ARG A 85 12.22 4.56 -10.36
CA ARG A 85 12.22 3.83 -11.63
C ARG A 85 11.97 4.69 -12.86
N ASN A 86 11.24 5.78 -12.68
CA ASN A 86 10.95 6.75 -13.73
C ASN A 86 11.90 7.96 -13.69
N GLY A 87 13.03 7.85 -12.97
CA GLY A 87 14.06 8.89 -12.93
C GLY A 87 13.80 10.02 -11.92
N PHE A 88 12.73 9.93 -11.12
CA PHE A 88 12.40 10.93 -10.11
C PHE A 88 12.91 10.51 -8.73
N LYS A 89 13.54 11.46 -8.01
CA LYS A 89 14.07 11.22 -6.66
C LYS A 89 13.35 12.13 -5.66
N PRO A 90 12.19 11.73 -5.12
CA PRO A 90 11.47 12.55 -4.16
C PRO A 90 12.30 12.78 -2.89
N ALA A 91 12.23 13.98 -2.33
CA ALA A 91 12.89 14.27 -1.06
C ALA A 91 12.29 13.44 0.08
N HIS A 92 13.14 12.98 1.01
CA HIS A 92 12.73 12.13 2.13
C HIS A 92 11.62 12.74 3.00
N CYS A 93 11.52 14.07 3.08
CA CYS A 93 10.49 14.77 3.84
C CYS A 93 9.07 14.50 3.33
N TYR A 94 8.90 14.12 2.06
CA TYR A 94 7.58 13.79 1.49
C TYR A 94 7.14 12.36 1.79
N LEU A 95 8.06 11.48 2.19
CA LEU A 95 7.79 10.04 2.28
C LEU A 95 7.49 9.56 3.70
N LYS A 96 7.59 10.37 4.77
CA LYS A 96 7.26 9.99 6.17
C LYS A 96 7.75 8.60 6.65
N ILE A 97 8.72 7.96 6.00
CA ILE A 97 9.38 6.75 6.53
C ILE A 97 10.51 7.23 7.43
N SER A 98 10.48 6.90 8.72
CA SER A 98 11.60 7.25 9.59
C SER A 98 12.85 6.44 9.20
N PRO A 99 14.07 6.98 9.39
CA PRO A 99 15.29 6.20 9.20
C PRO A 99 15.31 4.89 10.01
N ALA A 100 14.65 4.89 11.18
CA ALA A 100 14.53 3.71 12.03
C ALA A 100 13.60 2.65 11.44
N ASP A 101 12.49 3.04 10.79
CA ASP A 101 11.61 2.13 10.05
C ASP A 101 12.36 1.50 8.88
N ILE A 102 13.13 2.29 8.13
CA ILE A 102 13.97 1.79 7.04
C ILE A 102 14.95 0.75 7.58
N GLN A 103 15.62 1.04 8.70
CA GLN A 103 16.59 0.11 9.29
C GLN A 103 15.92 -1.18 9.79
N ARG A 104 14.74 -1.09 10.42
CA ARG A 104 13.95 -2.26 10.85
C ARG A 104 13.49 -3.10 9.67
N MET A 105 12.97 -2.46 8.62
CA MET A 105 12.55 -3.11 7.38
C MET A 105 13.73 -3.83 6.72
N ILE A 106 14.90 -3.17 6.64
CA ILE A 106 16.12 -3.80 6.12
C ILE A 106 16.54 -5.00 6.98
N GLY A 107 16.53 -4.86 8.31
CA GLY A 107 16.83 -5.95 9.23
C GLY A 107 15.88 -7.14 9.06
N PHE A 108 14.58 -6.88 8.91
CA PHE A 108 13.56 -7.90 8.66
C PHE A 108 13.81 -8.63 7.34
N ALA A 109 13.98 -7.89 6.24
CA ALA A 109 14.22 -8.47 4.93
C ALA A 109 15.53 -9.26 4.87
N ASN A 110 16.58 -8.81 5.56
CA ASN A 110 17.82 -9.55 5.73
C ASN A 110 17.60 -10.89 6.46
N ALA A 111 16.87 -10.89 7.57
CA ALA A 111 16.56 -12.10 8.32
C ALA A 111 15.68 -13.08 7.51
N GLU A 112 14.73 -12.58 6.71
CA GLU A 112 13.93 -13.38 5.79
C GLU A 112 14.79 -14.07 4.74
N ILE A 113 15.61 -13.32 4.03
CA ILE A 113 16.49 -13.86 2.99
C ILE A 113 17.51 -14.82 3.61
N GLU A 114 18.06 -14.51 4.78
CA GLU A 114 18.98 -15.41 5.49
C GLU A 114 18.31 -16.73 5.90
N ARG A 115 17.10 -16.69 6.48
CA ARG A 115 16.33 -17.89 6.81
C ARG A 115 16.12 -18.77 5.59
N LEU A 116 15.80 -18.15 4.47
CA LEU A 116 15.56 -18.87 3.23
C LEU A 116 16.86 -19.43 2.64
N VAL A 117 17.98 -18.70 2.64
CA VAL A 117 19.28 -19.20 2.16
C VAL A 117 19.81 -20.33 3.05
N LYS A 118 19.68 -20.23 4.38
CA LYS A 118 20.06 -21.31 5.32
C LYS A 118 19.28 -22.59 5.08
N ARG A 119 17.99 -22.47 4.73
CA ARG A 119 17.14 -23.62 4.41
C ARG A 119 17.58 -24.30 3.09
N ALA A 120 18.10 -23.52 2.14
CA ALA A 120 18.52 -23.98 0.81
C ALA A 120 19.90 -24.63 0.77
N PHE A 121 20.88 -24.00 1.41
CA PHE A 121 22.29 -24.37 1.29
C PHE A 121 22.88 -24.90 2.60
N GLY A 122 22.04 -25.08 3.63
CA GLY A 122 22.50 -25.44 4.98
C GLY A 122 23.29 -24.31 5.66
N SER A 123 23.97 -24.64 6.76
CA SER A 123 24.78 -23.71 7.57
C SER A 123 26.10 -23.26 6.90
N THR A 124 26.36 -23.69 5.65
CA THR A 124 27.66 -23.54 4.98
C THR A 124 27.90 -22.14 4.38
N ILE A 125 26.86 -21.30 4.26
CA ILE A 125 26.96 -19.97 3.65
C ILE A 125 26.51 -18.88 4.63
N ASN A 126 27.28 -18.61 5.67
CA ASN A 126 26.94 -17.58 6.67
C ASN A 126 27.34 -16.14 6.28
N GLY A 127 27.84 -15.89 5.06
CA GLY A 127 28.29 -14.55 4.63
C GLY A 127 27.73 -14.03 3.29
N ALA A 128 27.36 -14.90 2.35
CA ALA A 128 26.83 -14.46 1.05
C ALA A 128 25.36 -14.04 1.13
N SER A 129 24.57 -14.64 2.03
CA SER A 129 23.14 -14.35 2.24
C SER A 129 22.91 -12.90 2.70
N LEU A 130 23.74 -12.42 3.62
CA LEU A 130 23.63 -11.06 4.16
C LEU A 130 23.99 -10.00 3.11
N LYS A 131 25.00 -10.28 2.27
CA LYS A 131 25.38 -9.43 1.12
C LYS A 131 24.27 -9.40 0.08
N LEU A 132 23.71 -10.56 -0.27
CA LEU A 132 22.61 -10.67 -1.24
C LEU A 132 21.38 -9.88 -0.78
N ALA A 133 20.99 -10.02 0.49
CA ALA A 133 19.82 -9.35 1.04
C ALA A 133 19.95 -7.83 1.10
N THR A 134 21.11 -7.34 1.53
CA THR A 134 21.42 -5.91 1.54
C THR A 134 21.38 -5.31 0.13
N LYS A 135 21.81 -6.09 -0.88
CA LYS A 135 21.83 -5.69 -2.29
C LYS A 135 20.48 -5.74 -2.98
N ILE A 136 19.63 -6.71 -2.64
CA ILE A 136 18.24 -6.77 -3.12
C ILE A 136 17.48 -5.52 -2.68
N LEU A 137 17.79 -4.98 -1.49
CA LEU A 137 17.15 -3.80 -0.94
C LEU A 137 17.79 -2.48 -1.38
N SER A 138 18.99 -2.51 -1.98
CA SER A 138 19.60 -1.32 -2.57
C SER A 138 18.98 -1.00 -3.93
N ASN A 139 18.79 0.29 -4.22
CA ASN A 139 18.25 0.76 -5.51
C ASN A 139 19.19 0.56 -6.70
N GLU A 140 20.40 0.05 -6.45
CA GLU A 140 21.38 -0.24 -7.47
C GLU A 140 21.24 -1.72 -7.82
N LEU A 141 20.68 -1.99 -9.00
CA LEU A 141 20.71 -3.30 -9.64
C LEU A 141 22.18 -3.62 -9.94
N ASP A 142 22.89 -4.12 -8.95
CA ASP A 142 24.28 -4.50 -9.07
C ASP A 142 24.44 -5.53 -10.20
N GLN A 143 25.54 -5.41 -10.95
CA GLN A 143 26.01 -6.42 -11.91
C GLN A 143 26.09 -7.82 -11.29
N GLU A 144 26.16 -7.91 -9.96
CA GLU A 144 26.23 -9.13 -9.18
C GLU A 144 24.92 -9.94 -9.15
N LEU A 145 23.77 -9.35 -9.49
CA LEU A 145 22.50 -10.10 -9.63
C LEU A 145 22.30 -10.67 -11.05
N MET A 146 23.15 -10.32 -12.01
CA MET A 146 23.07 -10.83 -13.40
C MET A 146 23.17 -12.36 -13.52
N PRO A 147 23.99 -13.08 -12.72
CA PRO A 147 23.99 -14.54 -12.72
C PRO A 147 22.61 -15.14 -12.38
N LEU A 148 21.85 -14.51 -11.47
CA LEU A 148 20.50 -14.94 -11.13
C LEU A 148 19.54 -14.73 -12.31
N LYS A 149 19.60 -13.56 -12.96
CA LYS A 149 18.85 -13.28 -14.19
C LYS A 149 19.08 -14.35 -15.26
N HIS A 150 20.35 -14.68 -15.54
CA HIS A 150 20.70 -15.69 -16.54
C HIS A 150 20.20 -17.08 -16.16
N THR A 151 20.32 -17.46 -14.89
CA THR A 151 19.85 -18.75 -14.37
C THR A 151 18.33 -18.89 -14.53
N LEU A 152 17.59 -17.81 -14.26
CA LEU A 152 16.13 -17.77 -14.37
C LEU A 152 15.63 -17.52 -15.81
N ARG A 153 16.53 -17.29 -16.77
CA ARG A 153 16.20 -16.99 -18.19
C ARG A 153 15.15 -15.88 -18.31
N LEU A 154 15.42 -14.77 -17.63
CA LEU A 154 14.59 -13.56 -17.65
C LEU A 154 15.23 -12.51 -18.56
N SER A 155 14.42 -11.77 -19.31
CA SER A 155 14.82 -10.54 -20.00
C SER A 155 15.17 -9.43 -18.99
N ASP A 156 15.79 -8.34 -19.44
CA ASP A 156 16.09 -7.18 -18.57
C ASP A 156 14.82 -6.58 -17.96
N ALA A 157 13.76 -6.48 -18.75
CA ALA A 157 12.47 -5.96 -18.31
C ALA A 157 11.84 -6.87 -17.25
N GLU A 158 11.69 -8.17 -17.55
CA GLU A 158 11.10 -9.14 -16.61
C GLU A 158 11.90 -9.25 -15.31
N PHE A 159 13.24 -9.19 -15.40
CA PHE A 159 14.09 -9.25 -14.22
C PHE A 159 13.95 -8.00 -13.35
N SER A 160 14.01 -6.81 -13.96
CA SER A 160 13.82 -5.55 -13.24
C SER A 160 12.45 -5.53 -12.56
N GLU A 161 11.39 -5.88 -13.29
CA GLU A 161 10.02 -5.93 -12.77
C GLU A 161 9.85 -6.94 -11.64
N GLY A 162 10.37 -8.16 -11.80
CA GLY A 162 10.34 -9.19 -10.77
C GLY A 162 11.09 -8.81 -9.50
N ILE A 163 12.29 -8.22 -9.61
CA ILE A 163 13.06 -7.75 -8.43
C ILE A 163 12.30 -6.66 -7.67
N PHE A 164 11.65 -5.75 -8.37
CA PHE A 164 10.81 -4.74 -7.72
C PHE A 164 9.64 -5.36 -6.97
N SER A 165 8.89 -6.27 -7.62
CA SER A 165 7.79 -6.97 -6.97
C SER A 165 8.31 -7.70 -5.74
N TRP A 166 9.45 -8.39 -5.83
CA TRP A 166 10.06 -9.09 -4.70
C TRP A 166 10.40 -8.16 -3.53
N ARG A 167 11.06 -7.02 -3.77
CA ARG A 167 11.33 -6.02 -2.71
C ARG A 167 10.03 -5.53 -2.08
N GLY A 168 9.03 -5.31 -2.90
CA GLY A 168 7.69 -4.95 -2.48
C GLY A 168 7.01 -5.99 -1.60
N PHE A 169 7.13 -7.28 -1.93
CA PHE A 169 6.65 -8.38 -1.09
C PHE A 169 7.34 -8.42 0.27
N LEU A 170 8.66 -8.20 0.32
CA LEU A 170 9.40 -8.15 1.59
C LEU A 170 8.93 -6.97 2.45
N TYR A 171 8.75 -5.79 1.85
CA TYR A 171 8.19 -4.62 2.51
C TYR A 171 6.79 -4.90 3.07
N PHE A 172 5.90 -5.45 2.24
CA PHE A 172 4.54 -5.77 2.63
C PHE A 172 4.45 -6.86 3.69
N LYS A 173 5.34 -7.86 3.67
CA LYS A 173 5.43 -8.86 4.72
C LYS A 173 5.80 -8.24 6.06
N TRP A 174 6.73 -7.30 6.06
CA TRP A 174 7.10 -6.52 7.25
C TRP A 174 5.92 -5.64 7.73
N ARG A 175 5.32 -4.85 6.82
CA ARG A 175 4.20 -3.97 7.17
C ARG A 175 3.00 -4.75 7.70
N PHE A 176 2.71 -5.92 7.13
CA PHE A 176 1.65 -6.80 7.59
C PHE A 176 1.87 -7.29 9.02
N PHE A 177 3.12 -7.56 9.42
CA PHE A 177 3.44 -7.93 10.80
C PHE A 177 3.07 -6.82 11.79
N GLU A 178 3.36 -5.56 11.47
CA GLU A 178 2.97 -4.42 12.31
C GLU A 178 1.45 -4.22 12.32
N LEU A 179 0.83 -4.36 11.15
CA LEU A 179 -0.60 -4.19 10.94
C LEU A 179 -1.44 -5.19 11.75
N GLN A 180 -0.91 -6.38 12.06
CA GLN A 180 -1.61 -7.37 12.90
C GLN A 180 -1.99 -6.81 14.28
N GLU A 181 -1.09 -6.06 14.92
CA GLU A 181 -1.36 -5.50 16.25
C GLU A 181 -2.26 -4.26 16.18
N GLU A 182 -2.09 -3.44 15.15
CA GLU A 182 -2.98 -2.32 14.87
C GLU A 182 -4.42 -2.80 14.64
N MET A 183 -4.60 -3.85 13.83
CA MET A 183 -5.91 -4.45 13.57
C MET A 183 -6.52 -5.10 14.80
N ARG A 184 -5.72 -5.69 15.69
CA ARG A 184 -6.21 -6.18 16.99
C ARG A 184 -6.83 -5.04 17.81
N THR A 185 -6.18 -3.88 17.81
CA THR A 185 -6.66 -2.66 18.49
C THR A 185 -7.96 -2.17 17.88
N VAL A 186 -8.06 -2.13 16.54
CA VAL A 186 -9.30 -1.77 15.83
C VAL A 186 -10.43 -2.74 16.19
N ILE A 187 -10.22 -4.06 16.07
CA ILE A 187 -11.26 -5.07 16.34
C ILE A 187 -11.74 -5.03 17.80
N SER A 188 -10.81 -4.87 18.75
CA SER A 188 -11.15 -4.68 20.16
C SER A 188 -11.94 -3.38 20.36
N GLY A 189 -11.51 -2.31 19.70
CA GLY A 189 -12.18 -1.01 19.69
C GLY A 189 -13.60 -1.07 19.11
N LEU A 190 -13.84 -1.85 18.06
CA LEU A 190 -15.18 -2.06 17.51
C LEU A 190 -16.15 -2.66 18.53
N SER A 191 -15.65 -3.44 19.49
CA SER A 191 -16.50 -4.02 20.55
C SER A 191 -16.64 -3.10 21.77
N THR A 192 -15.69 -2.20 21.99
CA THR A 192 -15.55 -1.47 23.28
C THR A 192 -15.78 0.03 23.19
N TYR A 193 -15.58 0.64 22.01
CA TYR A 193 -15.71 2.08 21.83
C TYR A 193 -17.16 2.54 21.99
N GLN A 194 -17.36 3.53 22.86
CA GLN A 194 -18.66 4.15 23.14
C GLN A 194 -18.68 5.58 22.59
N PRO A 195 -19.39 5.84 21.48
CA PRO A 195 -19.56 7.19 20.97
C PRO A 195 -20.38 8.06 21.93
N ALA A 196 -20.27 9.36 21.77
CA ALA A 196 -21.07 10.33 22.50
C ALA A 196 -22.46 10.51 21.87
N GLY A 197 -23.43 10.92 22.69
CA GLY A 197 -24.81 11.13 22.26
C GLY A 197 -25.69 9.88 22.42
N LYS A 198 -27.00 10.06 22.24
CA LYS A 198 -27.98 8.99 22.27
C LYS A 198 -28.33 8.63 20.82
N PRO A 199 -28.08 7.40 20.35
CA PRO A 199 -28.52 7.00 19.02
C PRO A 199 -30.04 6.96 18.96
N ASP A 200 -30.59 7.28 17.79
CA ASP A 200 -31.94 6.87 17.45
C ASP A 200 -31.99 5.34 17.22
N ASP A 201 -33.19 4.80 17.04
CA ASP A 201 -33.38 3.35 16.89
C ASP A 201 -32.73 2.80 15.60
N ALA A 202 -32.65 3.62 14.54
CA ALA A 202 -32.08 3.21 13.25
C ALA A 202 -30.55 3.11 13.32
N VAL A 203 -29.89 4.14 13.84
CA VAL A 203 -28.43 4.19 14.06
C VAL A 203 -28.04 3.10 15.05
N LYS A 204 -28.83 2.87 16.11
CA LYS A 204 -28.57 1.80 17.06
C LYS A 204 -28.59 0.43 16.38
N ALA A 205 -29.64 0.12 15.62
CA ALA A 205 -29.76 -1.14 14.90
C ALA A 205 -28.61 -1.33 13.89
N TYR A 206 -28.26 -0.27 13.15
CA TYR A 206 -27.12 -0.30 12.24
C TYR A 206 -25.81 -0.64 12.96
N LEU A 207 -25.50 0.05 14.08
CA LEU A 207 -24.26 -0.18 14.82
C LEU A 207 -24.16 -1.59 15.43
N GLU A 208 -25.29 -2.16 15.88
CA GLU A 208 -25.35 -3.53 16.39
C GLU A 208 -24.97 -4.57 15.31
N GLU A 209 -25.31 -4.31 14.05
CA GLU A 209 -24.97 -5.19 12.93
C GLU A 209 -23.60 -4.90 12.30
N ALA A 210 -23.24 -3.61 12.17
CA ALA A 210 -22.03 -3.16 11.47
C ALA A 210 -20.75 -3.58 12.22
N ARG A 211 -20.71 -3.42 13.55
CA ARG A 211 -19.52 -3.77 14.36
C ARG A 211 -19.04 -5.22 14.15
N PRO A 212 -19.87 -6.27 14.32
CA PRO A 212 -19.44 -7.65 14.10
C PRO A 212 -19.21 -7.99 12.62
N ARG A 213 -19.91 -7.33 11.69
CA ARG A 213 -19.70 -7.49 10.25
C ARG A 213 -18.33 -6.97 9.84
N LEU A 214 -18.00 -5.76 10.25
CA LEU A 214 -16.72 -5.12 9.98
C LEU A 214 -15.56 -5.91 10.61
N GLY A 215 -15.70 -6.35 11.87
CA GLY A 215 -14.70 -7.21 12.52
C GLY A 215 -14.41 -8.50 11.75
N ARG A 216 -15.45 -9.14 11.19
CA ARG A 216 -15.29 -10.33 10.32
C ARG A 216 -14.61 -10.00 9.00
N SER A 217 -15.01 -8.91 8.33
CA SER A 217 -14.42 -8.49 7.05
C SER A 217 -12.94 -8.13 7.20
N ILE A 218 -12.56 -7.41 8.26
CA ILE A 218 -11.15 -7.15 8.60
C ILE A 218 -10.40 -8.48 8.79
N GLY A 219 -10.97 -9.41 9.57
CA GLY A 219 -10.36 -10.73 9.81
C GLY A 219 -10.16 -11.54 8.52
N GLN A 220 -11.16 -11.54 7.63
CA GLN A 220 -11.09 -12.21 6.32
C GLN A 220 -10.01 -11.60 5.42
N THR A 221 -9.94 -10.26 5.37
CA THR A 221 -8.92 -9.54 4.61
C THR A 221 -7.51 -9.85 5.13
N MET A 222 -7.32 -9.87 6.46
CA MET A 222 -6.04 -10.27 7.08
C MET A 222 -5.64 -11.71 6.72
N ILE A 223 -6.60 -12.65 6.69
CA ILE A 223 -6.35 -14.03 6.27
C ILE A 223 -5.98 -14.09 4.78
N HIS A 224 -6.66 -13.31 3.93
CA HIS A 224 -6.36 -13.22 2.51
C HIS A 224 -4.94 -12.70 2.27
N VAL A 225 -4.56 -11.58 2.90
CA VAL A 225 -3.20 -11.02 2.84
C VAL A 225 -2.15 -12.04 3.29
N GLY A 226 -2.40 -12.73 4.41
CA GLY A 226 -1.49 -13.78 4.90
C GLY A 226 -1.31 -14.94 3.92
N ARG A 227 -2.38 -15.36 3.22
CA ARG A 227 -2.31 -16.39 2.18
C ARG A 227 -1.52 -15.91 0.96
N SER A 228 -1.75 -14.68 0.51
CA SER A 228 -1.01 -14.08 -0.62
C SER A 228 0.48 -13.98 -0.32
N LEU A 229 0.86 -13.61 0.91
CA LEU A 229 2.25 -13.63 1.37
C LEU A 229 2.82 -15.06 1.47
N ALA A 230 2.02 -16.06 1.81
CA ALA A 230 2.47 -17.45 1.86
C ALA A 230 2.80 -18.04 0.48
N VAL A 231 2.21 -17.53 -0.60
CA VAL A 231 2.58 -17.91 -1.99
C VAL A 231 4.04 -17.57 -2.26
N TYR A 232 4.52 -16.41 -1.80
CA TYR A 232 5.92 -16.02 -1.87
C TYR A 232 6.81 -16.99 -1.09
N ASP A 233 6.46 -17.29 0.16
CA ASP A 233 7.25 -18.20 1.01
C ASP A 233 7.38 -19.59 0.38
N GLN A 234 6.31 -20.08 -0.26
CA GLN A 234 6.30 -21.36 -0.95
C GLN A 234 7.11 -21.35 -2.26
N ALA A 235 7.01 -20.28 -3.06
CA ALA A 235 7.77 -20.15 -4.31
C ALA A 235 9.26 -20.10 -4.03
N TYR A 236 9.66 -19.35 -3.00
CA TYR A 236 11.06 -19.26 -2.59
C TYR A 236 11.56 -20.56 -1.97
N ALA A 237 10.79 -21.20 -1.08
CA ALA A 237 11.14 -22.51 -0.54
C ALA A 237 11.29 -23.58 -1.65
N GLY A 238 10.53 -23.48 -2.75
CA GLY A 238 10.66 -24.37 -3.91
C GLY A 238 12.00 -24.24 -4.65
N LEU A 239 12.48 -23.00 -4.85
CA LEU A 239 13.81 -22.74 -5.43
C LEU A 239 14.93 -23.33 -4.57
N VAL A 240 14.74 -23.22 -3.27
CA VAL A 240 15.69 -23.52 -2.20
C VAL A 240 15.77 -25.02 -1.91
N ASP A 241 14.64 -25.67 -1.62
CA ASP A 241 14.58 -27.06 -1.14
C ASP A 241 14.59 -28.07 -2.30
N ARG A 242 14.13 -27.67 -3.49
CA ARG A 242 13.93 -28.58 -4.64
C ARG A 242 14.81 -28.27 -5.85
N ALA A 243 15.66 -27.25 -5.75
CA ALA A 243 16.42 -26.71 -6.88
C ALA A 243 15.56 -26.47 -8.13
N ASP A 244 14.29 -26.12 -7.94
CA ASP A 244 13.32 -25.85 -9.01
C ASP A 244 13.19 -24.35 -9.23
N PRO A 245 14.00 -23.75 -10.12
CA PRO A 245 13.93 -22.32 -10.41
C PRO A 245 12.62 -21.91 -11.08
N SER A 246 11.85 -22.87 -11.61
CA SER A 246 10.64 -22.60 -12.39
C SER A 246 9.58 -21.92 -11.54
N ARG A 247 9.40 -22.34 -10.29
CA ARG A 247 8.41 -21.75 -9.37
C ARG A 247 8.75 -20.31 -8.99
N PHE A 248 10.01 -20.05 -8.69
CA PHE A 248 10.46 -18.70 -8.36
C PHE A 248 10.44 -17.79 -9.59
N ARG A 249 10.78 -18.33 -10.77
CA ARG A 249 10.60 -17.63 -12.05
C ARG A 249 9.14 -17.26 -12.30
N THR A 250 8.21 -18.20 -12.15
CA THR A 250 6.76 -17.92 -12.27
C THR A 250 6.33 -16.85 -11.28
N PHE A 251 6.78 -16.93 -10.03
CA PHE A 251 6.51 -15.87 -9.04
C PHE A 251 7.04 -14.50 -9.48
N LEU A 252 8.25 -14.39 -10.05
CA LEU A 252 8.76 -13.12 -10.52
C LEU A 252 7.98 -12.55 -11.71
N LEU A 253 7.41 -13.43 -12.56
CA LEU A 253 6.58 -13.05 -13.70
C LEU A 253 5.15 -12.65 -13.29
N ASP A 254 4.56 -13.37 -12.33
CA ASP A 254 3.21 -13.10 -11.79
C ASP A 254 3.23 -12.04 -10.67
N GLY A 255 4.42 -11.76 -10.15
CA GLY A 255 4.72 -10.88 -9.03
C GLY A 255 4.06 -9.51 -9.13
N PRO A 256 4.03 -8.84 -10.29
CA PRO A 256 3.37 -7.54 -10.43
C PRO A 256 1.89 -7.60 -10.04
N LYS A 257 1.12 -8.55 -10.59
CA LYS A 257 -0.32 -8.65 -10.32
C LYS A 257 -0.61 -8.93 -8.84
N LEU A 258 0.11 -9.91 -8.28
CA LEU A 258 -0.04 -10.27 -6.87
C LEU A 258 0.37 -9.12 -5.94
N PHE A 259 1.39 -8.36 -6.33
CA PHE A 259 1.88 -7.21 -5.59
C PHE A 259 0.86 -6.07 -5.55
N TYR A 260 0.18 -5.76 -6.67
CA TYR A 260 -0.86 -4.73 -6.71
C TYR A 260 -2.02 -5.06 -5.78
N ALA A 261 -2.58 -6.28 -5.88
CA ALA A 261 -3.70 -6.72 -5.03
C ALA A 261 -3.33 -6.76 -3.54
N LEU A 262 -2.11 -7.23 -3.24
CA LEU A 262 -1.57 -7.24 -1.88
C LEU A 262 -1.41 -5.81 -1.32
N GLY A 263 -0.88 -4.90 -2.13
CA GLY A 263 -0.68 -3.51 -1.75
C GLY A 263 -1.99 -2.78 -1.45
N GLU A 264 -3.03 -3.01 -2.25
CA GLU A 264 -4.36 -2.46 -2.01
C GLU A 264 -4.96 -2.93 -0.69
N SER A 265 -4.89 -4.25 -0.42
CA SER A 265 -5.39 -4.82 0.83
C SER A 265 -4.65 -4.25 2.06
N ILE A 266 -3.31 -4.16 2.00
CA ILE A 266 -2.50 -3.59 3.09
C ILE A 266 -2.80 -2.11 3.28
N ALA A 267 -3.00 -1.36 2.20
CA ALA A 267 -3.30 0.06 2.26
C ALA A 267 -4.66 0.36 2.90
N ILE A 268 -5.71 -0.39 2.54
CA ILE A 268 -7.04 -0.24 3.14
C ILE A 268 -6.98 -0.55 4.65
N LEU A 269 -6.35 -1.66 5.03
CA LEU A 269 -6.18 -2.01 6.44
C LEU A 269 -5.33 -0.96 7.19
N GLY A 270 -4.26 -0.47 6.57
CA GLY A 270 -3.41 0.59 7.13
C GLY A 270 -4.16 1.92 7.30
N HIS A 271 -5.03 2.27 6.35
CA HIS A 271 -5.91 3.43 6.45
C HIS A 271 -6.88 3.28 7.63
N ILE A 272 -7.55 2.12 7.76
CA ILE A 272 -8.44 1.83 8.88
C ILE A 272 -7.69 1.97 10.22
N ALA A 273 -6.50 1.36 10.35
CA ALA A 273 -5.67 1.46 11.55
C ALA A 273 -5.34 2.90 11.91
N SER A 274 -4.79 3.64 10.94
CA SER A 274 -4.32 5.00 11.16
C SER A 274 -5.47 5.95 11.51
N PHE A 275 -6.59 5.85 10.78
CA PHE A 275 -7.76 6.68 11.01
C PHE A 275 -8.42 6.35 12.36
N TRP A 276 -8.52 5.06 12.70
CA TRP A 276 -8.99 4.61 14.01
C TRP A 276 -8.14 5.20 15.13
N GLN A 277 -6.81 5.09 15.03
CA GLN A 277 -5.92 5.65 16.05
C GLN A 277 -6.07 7.17 16.18
N TYR A 278 -6.20 7.87 15.06
CA TYR A 278 -6.36 9.33 15.04
C TYR A 278 -7.69 9.79 15.67
N ARG A 279 -8.81 9.15 15.35
CA ARG A 279 -10.16 9.56 15.78
C ARG A 279 -10.61 8.92 17.09
N MET A 280 -10.30 7.64 17.31
CA MET A 280 -10.76 6.86 18.46
C MET A 280 -9.67 6.69 19.53
N GLY A 281 -8.40 6.95 19.20
CA GLY A 281 -7.29 6.90 20.15
C GLY A 281 -7.25 8.09 21.12
N GLN A 282 -8.11 9.09 20.95
CA GLN A 282 -8.21 10.21 21.88
C GLN A 282 -8.99 9.78 23.13
N THR A 283 -8.34 9.88 24.29
CA THR A 283 -8.90 9.50 25.60
C THR A 283 -9.80 10.55 26.23
N ASP A 284 -9.80 11.78 25.72
CA ASP A 284 -10.65 12.85 26.25
C ASP A 284 -12.12 12.61 25.88
N LEU A 285 -12.98 12.59 26.91
CA LEU A 285 -14.43 12.44 26.80
C LEU A 285 -15.07 13.51 25.90
N LYS A 286 -14.52 14.73 25.90
CA LYS A 286 -15.03 15.84 25.07
C LYS A 286 -14.67 15.72 23.59
N SER A 287 -13.70 14.87 23.27
CA SER A 287 -13.22 14.64 21.91
C SER A 287 -13.77 13.33 21.31
N ARG A 288 -14.70 12.67 22.01
CA ARG A 288 -15.40 11.50 21.48
C ARG A 288 -16.27 11.88 20.30
N LEU A 289 -16.33 10.97 19.33
CA LEU A 289 -17.20 11.11 18.16
C LEU A 289 -18.66 11.09 18.57
N HIS A 290 -19.48 11.90 17.91
CA HIS A 290 -20.92 11.73 17.97
C HIS A 290 -21.31 10.39 17.35
N VAL A 291 -22.43 9.82 17.79
CA VAL A 291 -22.88 8.49 17.36
C VAL A 291 -23.16 8.40 15.87
N GLU A 292 -23.63 9.50 15.26
CA GLU A 292 -23.85 9.61 13.81
C GLU A 292 -22.52 9.61 13.05
N ASP A 293 -21.56 10.48 13.44
CA ASP A 293 -20.22 10.49 12.83
C ASP A 293 -19.52 9.13 12.95
N TYR A 294 -19.72 8.44 14.07
CA TYR A 294 -19.17 7.11 14.27
C TYR A 294 -19.80 6.09 13.30
N ALA A 295 -21.11 6.14 13.09
CA ALA A 295 -21.79 5.29 12.12
C ALA A 295 -21.31 5.55 10.69
N ASP A 296 -21.17 6.82 10.29
CA ASP A 296 -20.64 7.20 8.98
C ASP A 296 -19.22 6.65 8.75
N ILE A 297 -18.36 6.73 9.76
CA ILE A 297 -17.00 6.18 9.67
C ILE A 297 -17.01 4.65 9.53
N LEU A 298 -17.91 3.94 10.23
CA LEU A 298 -18.03 2.49 10.07
C LEU A 298 -18.50 2.13 8.66
N MET A 299 -19.43 2.90 8.10
CA MET A 299 -19.92 2.71 6.73
C MET A 299 -18.79 2.92 5.72
N ASP A 300 -17.97 3.97 5.87
CA ASP A 300 -16.80 4.22 5.02
C ASP A 300 -15.78 3.06 5.08
N PHE A 301 -15.60 2.44 6.26
CA PHE A 301 -14.74 1.27 6.42
C PHE A 301 -15.32 0.02 5.74
N GLU A 302 -16.63 -0.21 5.86
CA GLU A 302 -17.32 -1.30 5.18
C GLU A 302 -17.22 -1.15 3.65
N ASP A 303 -17.44 0.06 3.13
CA ASP A 303 -17.31 0.39 1.71
C ASP A 303 -15.87 0.16 1.22
N SER A 304 -14.88 0.57 2.02
CA SER A 304 -13.46 0.35 1.70
C SER A 304 -13.14 -1.14 1.58
N LEU A 305 -13.58 -1.97 2.53
CA LEU A 305 -13.28 -3.40 2.51
C LEU A 305 -14.07 -4.16 1.44
N SER A 306 -15.33 -3.79 1.20
CA SER A 306 -16.15 -4.42 0.15
C SER A 306 -15.58 -4.20 -1.26
N SER A 307 -14.81 -3.13 -1.46
CA SER A 307 -14.12 -2.88 -2.73
C SER A 307 -13.08 -3.95 -3.10
N LEU A 308 -12.55 -4.68 -2.11
CA LEU A 308 -11.59 -5.77 -2.28
C LEU A 308 -12.24 -7.07 -2.77
N ASP A 309 -13.51 -7.31 -2.43
CA ASP A 309 -14.23 -8.54 -2.78
C ASP A 309 -14.66 -8.57 -4.26
N GLY A 310 -14.56 -7.44 -4.97
CA GLY A 310 -14.95 -7.31 -6.38
C GLY A 310 -13.94 -7.86 -7.40
N ASP A 311 -12.87 -8.53 -6.94
CA ASP A 311 -11.75 -9.03 -7.74
C ASP A 311 -11.59 -10.58 -7.73
N THR A 312 -12.55 -11.31 -7.17
CA THR A 312 -12.69 -12.77 -7.36
C THR A 312 -13.72 -13.10 -8.43
#